data_AF-A0A859D0X2-F1
#
_entry.id   AF-A0A859D0X2-F1
#
_cell.length_a   1.000
_cell.length_b   1.000
_cell.length_c   1.000
_cell.angle_alpha   90.00
_cell.angle_beta   90.00
_cell.angle_gamma   90.00
#
_symmetry.space_group_name_H-M   'P 1'
#
loop_
_entity.id
_entity.type
_entity.pdbx_description
1 polymer ?
#
loop_
_entity_poly.entity_id
_entity_poly.type
_entity_poly.pdbx_seq_one_letter_code
_entity_poly.pdbx_strand_id
1 'polypeptide(L)'
;MKDKSPSGLNEWLHFLKNKKFPVKAVNLSRLKTQIKRTEDTLDGMQANIASDPLLAFAILNEANRIIPNKNSEIKTPFHAAAMVGMNGIAKLFPRFAPYDIKTTQKIPHVAAFLSEIQTSYEAATIARHWAIEKLTSHEDDIFWITLFRDAARWLLWFYAYPTMMSIRQKIKQGEKASQAELSTLGCRIDELTVHLCSHWGTPQKVIESFLTKHIPNAKEMQALAHLAHHPDELPGFTEDKRLTILINNPLIFSYCANKVAHEASLMRWDSKNLPFFYRVVATVMHRRLGEVIHTAHLASTEAATLYNNGGKISLAQQLLDPNLFTGKNTPNQKTKVTLSPISALKKALSQKGDIDTKQKANLALKTIKQAIPNAQHSIIFKHSNNKVSPMFQSGYNIEIIKAILWSSQSSVFEKLSKKRSASHLSGQKLDNLLKDLPHTADQIIDTNSHLILASTQTSKNEMAIFWLETRTEFNEKDYKNLKQIVSLISHSTP
;
A
#
# COMPACT_ATOMS: atom_id res chain seq x y z
N MET A 1 -5.90 5.51 -24.56
CA MET A 1 -4.55 5.85 -24.06
C MET A 1 -4.44 5.32 -22.63
N LYS A 2 -3.42 4.53 -22.29
CA LYS A 2 -3.18 4.12 -20.90
C LYS A 2 -2.65 5.35 -20.15
N ASP A 3 -3.51 6.07 -19.45
CA ASP A 3 -3.07 7.21 -18.63
C ASP A 3 -2.02 6.71 -17.64
N LYS A 4 -0.78 7.20 -17.84
CA LYS A 4 0.31 6.98 -16.91
C LYS A 4 -0.11 7.55 -15.55
N SER A 5 -0.02 6.75 -14.50
CA SER A 5 -0.33 7.22 -13.15
C SER A 5 0.57 8.40 -12.79
N PRO A 6 0.05 9.44 -12.11
CA PRO A 6 0.85 10.59 -11.69
C PRO A 6 2.06 10.16 -10.87
N SER A 7 3.17 10.87 -11.05
CA SER A 7 4.45 10.65 -10.40
C SER A 7 5.08 11.97 -9.96
N GLY A 8 5.45 12.07 -8.69
CA GLY A 8 5.97 13.27 -8.07
C GLY A 8 4.88 14.26 -7.63
N LEU A 9 5.28 15.20 -6.78
CA LEU A 9 4.39 16.15 -6.12
C LEU A 9 3.51 16.95 -7.10
N ASN A 10 4.12 17.53 -8.14
CA ASN A 10 3.43 18.42 -9.08
C ASN A 10 2.35 17.68 -9.90
N GLU A 11 2.63 16.45 -10.35
CA GLU A 11 1.66 15.66 -11.10
C GLU A 11 0.49 15.23 -10.21
N TRP A 12 0.76 14.82 -8.96
CA TRP A 12 -0.29 14.50 -7.99
C TRP A 12 -1.14 15.71 -7.61
N LEU A 13 -0.53 16.88 -7.43
CA LEU A 13 -1.25 18.13 -7.20
C LEU A 13 -2.15 18.47 -8.37
N HIS A 14 -1.64 18.40 -9.60
CA HIS A 14 -2.43 18.64 -10.80
C HIS A 14 -3.60 17.66 -10.92
N PHE A 15 -3.36 16.37 -10.60
CA PHE A 15 -4.37 15.34 -10.65
C PHE A 15 -5.50 15.53 -9.62
N LEU A 16 -5.17 15.86 -8.36
CA LEU A 16 -6.14 15.93 -7.26
C LEU A 16 -6.83 17.28 -7.08
N LYS A 17 -6.17 18.41 -7.40
CA LYS A 17 -6.67 19.76 -7.06
C LYS A 17 -8.09 20.05 -7.58
N ASN A 18 -8.42 19.50 -8.75
CA ASN A 18 -9.70 19.71 -9.45
C ASN A 18 -10.66 18.51 -9.33
N LYS A 19 -10.31 17.47 -8.56
CA LYS A 19 -11.23 16.35 -8.33
C LYS A 19 -12.39 16.81 -7.48
N LYS A 20 -13.56 16.26 -7.76
CA LYS A 20 -14.75 16.47 -6.95
C LYS A 20 -14.58 15.78 -5.61
N PHE A 21 -15.18 16.32 -4.55
CA PHE A 21 -15.16 15.69 -3.24
C PHE A 21 -16.23 14.59 -3.17
N PRO A 22 -15.88 13.33 -2.87
CA PRO A 22 -16.86 12.26 -2.72
C PRO A 22 -17.74 12.49 -1.48
N VAL A 23 -19.07 12.56 -1.67
CA VAL A 23 -20.06 12.79 -0.60
C VAL A 23 -21.22 11.79 -0.77
N LYS A 24 -21.81 11.33 0.34
CA LYS A 24 -22.96 10.41 0.30
C LYS A 24 -24.11 11.01 -0.52
N ALA A 25 -24.61 10.25 -1.49
CA ALA A 25 -25.68 10.69 -2.39
C ALA A 25 -26.95 11.09 -1.62
N VAL A 26 -27.29 10.35 -0.56
CA VAL A 26 -28.45 10.64 0.32
C VAL A 26 -28.27 11.99 1.03
N ASN A 27 -27.08 12.27 1.56
CA ASN A 27 -26.80 13.52 2.27
C ASN A 27 -26.87 14.72 1.32
N LEU A 28 -26.30 14.60 0.11
CA LEU A 28 -26.39 15.63 -0.93
C LEU A 28 -27.83 15.89 -1.36
N SER A 29 -28.61 14.84 -1.61
CA SER A 29 -30.02 14.97 -2.00
C SER A 29 -30.84 15.63 -0.88
N ARG A 30 -30.64 15.20 0.37
CA ARG A 30 -31.28 15.81 1.54
C ARG A 30 -30.93 17.29 1.66
N LEU A 31 -29.66 17.65 1.54
CA LEU A 31 -29.21 19.04 1.65
C LEU A 31 -29.77 19.92 0.52
N LYS A 32 -29.81 19.40 -0.71
CA LYS A 32 -30.44 20.08 -1.86
C LYS A 32 -31.92 20.36 -1.61
N THR A 33 -32.64 19.40 -1.04
CA THR A 33 -34.05 19.56 -0.70
C THR A 33 -34.23 20.59 0.41
N GLN A 34 -33.41 20.54 1.47
CA GLN A 34 -33.48 21.47 2.59
C GLN A 34 -33.24 22.92 2.14
N ILE A 35 -32.22 23.17 1.31
CA ILE A 35 -31.92 24.51 0.80
C ILE A 35 -33.03 25.08 -0.10
N LYS A 36 -33.82 24.22 -0.76
CA LYS A 36 -34.94 24.66 -1.61
C LYS A 36 -36.20 25.03 -0.82
N ARG A 37 -36.33 24.57 0.42
CA ARG A 37 -37.50 24.83 1.26
C ARG A 37 -37.30 26.15 1.99
N THR A 38 -38.28 27.04 1.92
CA THR A 38 -38.25 28.36 2.55
C THR A 38 -38.38 28.32 4.07
N GLU A 39 -38.88 27.21 4.61
CA GLU A 39 -39.10 27.00 6.05
C GLU A 39 -37.89 26.39 6.78
N ASP A 40 -36.94 25.81 6.04
CA ASP A 40 -35.78 25.16 6.65
C ASP A 40 -34.72 26.19 7.09
N THR A 41 -34.17 26.02 8.30
CA THR A 41 -33.10 26.85 8.84
C THR A 41 -31.74 26.17 8.70
N LEU A 42 -30.65 26.96 8.79
CA LEU A 42 -29.29 26.42 8.83
C LEU A 42 -29.07 25.49 10.04
N ASP A 43 -29.71 25.79 11.18
CA ASP A 43 -29.70 24.93 12.37
C ASP A 43 -30.24 23.53 12.06
N GLY A 44 -31.36 23.44 11.34
CA GLY A 44 -31.95 22.18 10.89
C GLY A 44 -31.07 21.38 9.91
N MET A 45 -30.04 22.00 9.33
CA MET A 45 -29.09 21.36 8.42
C MET A 45 -27.81 20.88 9.12
N GLN A 46 -27.56 21.27 10.38
CA GLN A 46 -26.31 20.97 11.10
C GLN A 46 -25.99 19.48 11.14
N ALA A 47 -26.98 18.65 11.49
CA ALA A 47 -26.81 17.19 11.56
C ALA A 47 -26.44 16.60 10.18
N ASN A 48 -27.00 17.13 9.10
CA ASN A 48 -26.70 16.66 7.75
C ASN A 48 -25.28 17.08 7.33
N ILE A 49 -24.88 18.32 7.60
CA ILE A 49 -23.52 18.83 7.32
C ILE A 49 -22.47 18.05 8.10
N ALA A 50 -22.70 17.78 9.39
CA ALA A 50 -21.77 17.02 10.23
C ALA A 50 -21.68 15.53 9.85
N SER A 51 -22.71 14.98 9.19
CA SER A 51 -22.77 13.56 8.83
C SER A 51 -21.91 13.15 7.64
N ASP A 52 -21.33 14.10 6.90
CA ASP A 52 -20.36 13.83 5.84
C ASP A 52 -19.13 14.74 5.96
N PRO A 53 -17.93 14.16 6.17
CA PRO A 53 -16.73 14.95 6.46
C PRO A 53 -16.27 15.79 5.27
N LEU A 54 -16.49 15.36 4.02
CA LEU A 54 -16.04 16.11 2.85
C LEU A 54 -17.02 17.24 2.48
N LEU A 55 -18.29 17.09 2.83
CA LEU A 55 -19.24 18.21 2.82
C LEU A 55 -18.82 19.27 3.84
N ALA A 56 -18.57 18.88 5.09
CA ALA A 56 -18.09 19.76 6.15
C ALA A 56 -16.78 20.47 5.76
N PHE A 57 -15.81 19.73 5.20
CA PHE A 57 -14.55 20.26 4.72
C PHE A 57 -14.73 21.31 3.61
N ALA A 58 -15.58 21.03 2.63
CA ALA A 58 -15.82 21.96 1.53
C ALA A 58 -16.48 23.27 1.99
N ILE A 59 -17.42 23.18 2.94
CA ILE A 59 -18.06 24.36 3.55
C ILE A 59 -17.04 25.17 4.36
N LEU A 60 -16.20 24.49 5.16
CA LEU A 60 -15.12 25.11 5.92
C LEU A 60 -14.14 25.88 5.01
N ASN A 61 -13.70 25.25 3.92
CA ASN A 61 -12.81 25.86 2.94
C ASN A 61 -13.45 27.07 2.25
N GLU A 62 -14.74 26.99 1.93
CA GLU A 62 -15.46 28.11 1.32
C GLU A 62 -15.62 29.28 2.29
N ALA A 63 -15.96 29.01 3.55
CA ALA A 63 -16.03 30.04 4.59
C ALA A 63 -14.70 30.78 4.75
N ASN A 64 -13.60 30.04 4.76
CA ASN A 64 -12.25 30.58 4.90
C ASN A 64 -11.81 31.42 3.68
N ARG A 65 -12.33 31.10 2.49
CA ARG A 65 -12.11 31.91 1.28
C ARG A 65 -12.89 33.22 1.28
N ILE A 66 -14.13 33.22 1.79
CA ILE A 66 -15.00 34.42 1.80
C ILE A 66 -14.50 35.44 2.84
N ILE A 67 -13.98 34.97 3.99
CA ILE A 67 -13.51 35.84 5.06
C ILE A 67 -12.06 35.48 5.40
N PRO A 68 -11.08 35.89 4.57
CA PRO A 68 -9.69 35.45 4.72
C PRO A 68 -8.95 36.07 5.93
N ASN A 69 -9.56 36.96 6.72
CA ASN A 69 -8.87 37.73 7.78
C ASN A 69 -9.81 38.31 8.86
N LYS A 70 -10.47 37.49 9.67
CA LYS A 70 -10.95 37.96 10.98
C LYS A 70 -10.19 37.22 12.07
N ASN A 71 -9.84 37.93 13.14
CA ASN A 71 -9.26 37.38 14.38
C ASN A 71 -10.09 36.23 14.99
N SER A 72 -11.30 35.99 14.50
CA SER A 72 -12.09 34.77 14.72
C SER A 72 -11.70 33.70 13.71
N GLU A 73 -10.77 32.81 14.07
CA GLU A 73 -10.50 31.60 13.31
C GLU A 73 -11.80 30.79 13.15
N ILE A 74 -12.05 30.24 11.96
CA ILE A 74 -13.24 29.40 11.72
C ILE A 74 -13.06 28.09 12.48
N LYS A 75 -13.88 27.91 13.52
CA LYS A 75 -13.75 26.84 14.51
C LYS A 75 -14.37 25.51 14.07
N THR A 76 -15.59 25.57 13.54
CA THR A 76 -16.38 24.37 13.24
C THR A 76 -17.10 24.46 11.88
N PRO A 77 -17.46 23.31 11.27
CA PRO A 77 -18.25 23.29 10.04
C PRO A 77 -19.61 23.96 10.16
N PHE A 78 -20.21 23.95 11.36
CA PHE A 78 -21.46 24.64 11.62
C PHE A 78 -21.30 26.17 11.58
N HIS A 79 -20.28 26.69 12.27
CA HIS A 79 -19.94 28.11 12.20
C HIS A 79 -19.61 28.53 10.75
N ALA A 80 -18.88 27.69 10.02
CA ALA A 80 -18.61 27.89 8.60
C ALA A 80 -19.88 27.90 7.74
N ALA A 81 -20.82 26.99 7.99
CA ALA A 81 -22.10 26.94 7.29
C ALA A 81 -22.93 28.22 7.52
N ALA A 82 -22.93 28.74 8.75
CA ALA A 82 -23.57 30.01 9.08
C ALA A 82 -22.95 31.19 8.32
N MET A 83 -21.61 31.23 8.20
CA MET A 83 -20.90 32.28 7.46
C MET A 83 -21.12 32.21 5.94
N VAL A 84 -21.16 30.99 5.38
CA VAL A 84 -21.36 30.75 3.94
C VAL A 84 -22.81 30.98 3.53
N GLY A 85 -23.75 30.63 4.41
CA GLY A 85 -25.19 30.68 4.16
C GLY A 85 -25.67 29.63 3.15
N MET A 86 -26.99 29.42 3.08
CA MET A 86 -27.60 28.40 2.22
C MET A 86 -27.26 28.60 0.72
N ASN A 87 -27.28 29.85 0.25
CA ASN A 87 -26.92 30.18 -1.13
C ASN A 87 -25.45 29.88 -1.46
N GLY A 88 -24.54 30.13 -0.51
CA GLY A 88 -23.13 29.77 -0.68
C GLY A 88 -22.93 28.25 -0.71
N ILE A 89 -23.62 27.52 0.17
CA ILE A 89 -23.58 26.04 0.19
C ILE A 89 -24.10 25.47 -1.14
N ALA A 90 -25.18 26.03 -1.70
CA ALA A 90 -25.73 25.60 -2.99
C ALA A 90 -24.73 25.70 -4.14
N LYS A 91 -23.88 26.75 -4.13
CA LYS A 91 -22.81 26.94 -5.14
C LYS A 91 -21.71 25.88 -5.06
N LEU A 92 -21.60 25.15 -3.95
CA LEU A 92 -20.64 24.06 -3.79
C LEU A 92 -21.09 22.76 -4.46
N PHE A 93 -22.38 22.58 -4.78
CA PHE A 93 -22.90 21.32 -5.32
C PHE A 93 -22.16 20.77 -6.55
N PRO A 94 -21.70 21.59 -7.52
CA PRO A 94 -20.91 21.09 -8.65
C PRO A 94 -19.56 20.47 -8.25
N ARG A 95 -19.02 20.82 -7.07
CA ARG A 95 -17.75 20.31 -6.54
C ARG A 95 -17.87 18.92 -5.92
N PHE A 96 -19.08 18.37 -5.74
CA PHE A 96 -19.27 17.06 -5.11
C PHE A 96 -19.48 15.93 -6.12
N ALA A 97 -18.93 14.76 -5.80
CA ALA A 97 -19.17 13.50 -6.49
C ALA A 97 -20.04 12.61 -5.60
N PRO A 98 -21.31 12.34 -5.94
CA PRO A 98 -22.16 11.47 -5.14
C PRO A 98 -21.67 10.01 -5.19
N TYR A 99 -21.69 9.32 -4.04
CA TYR A 99 -21.53 7.86 -3.96
C TYR A 99 -22.67 7.23 -3.12
N ASP A 100 -22.97 5.96 -3.36
CA ASP A 100 -24.04 5.22 -2.64
C ASP A 100 -23.45 4.08 -1.80
N ILE A 101 -23.86 4.00 -0.53
CA ILE A 101 -23.43 2.98 0.43
C ILE A 101 -24.01 1.60 0.08
N LYS A 102 -25.23 1.55 -0.47
CA LYS A 102 -25.90 0.27 -0.80
C LYS A 102 -25.14 -0.54 -1.85
N THR A 103 -24.42 0.14 -2.74
CA THR A 103 -23.55 -0.47 -3.76
C THR A 103 -22.10 -0.59 -3.29
N THR A 104 -21.71 0.07 -2.20
CA THR A 104 -20.32 0.24 -1.74
C THR A 104 -19.66 -1.07 -1.30
N GLN A 105 -20.40 -2.04 -0.72
CA GLN A 105 -19.82 -3.34 -0.38
C GLN A 105 -19.24 -4.10 -1.60
N LYS A 106 -19.62 -3.71 -2.82
CA LYS A 106 -19.10 -4.29 -4.07
C LYS A 106 -17.98 -3.47 -4.71
N ILE A 107 -17.69 -2.24 -4.24
CA ILE A 107 -16.75 -1.31 -4.90
C ILE A 107 -15.52 -1.07 -4.00
N PRO A 108 -14.36 -1.68 -4.29
CA PRO A 108 -13.20 -1.67 -3.39
C PRO A 108 -12.68 -0.29 -3.00
N HIS A 109 -12.66 0.68 -3.92
CA HIS A 109 -12.14 2.01 -3.64
C HIS A 109 -13.05 2.80 -2.69
N VAL A 110 -14.37 2.67 -2.80
CA VAL A 110 -15.32 3.34 -1.89
C VAL A 110 -15.26 2.72 -0.49
N ALA A 111 -15.18 1.39 -0.39
CA ALA A 111 -15.01 0.72 0.90
C ALA A 111 -13.71 1.15 1.60
N ALA A 112 -12.59 1.22 0.87
CA ALA A 112 -11.32 1.68 1.41
C ALA A 112 -11.34 3.16 1.82
N PHE A 113 -12.01 4.01 1.03
CA PHE A 113 -12.26 5.40 1.38
C PHE A 113 -13.08 5.55 2.68
N LEU A 114 -14.16 4.77 2.85
CA LEU A 114 -14.94 4.77 4.09
C LEU A 114 -14.14 4.25 5.28
N SER A 115 -13.28 3.25 5.07
CA SER A 115 -12.34 2.76 6.09
C SER A 115 -11.36 3.86 6.53
N GLU A 116 -10.88 4.67 5.59
CA GLU A 116 -9.99 5.80 5.90
C GLU A 116 -10.75 6.86 6.69
N ILE A 117 -11.96 7.26 6.26
CA ILE A 117 -12.81 8.21 7.00
C ILE A 117 -13.06 7.74 8.44
N GLN A 118 -13.37 6.45 8.63
CA GLN A 118 -13.54 5.88 9.96
C GLN A 118 -12.28 6.04 10.82
N THR A 119 -11.10 5.79 10.22
CA THR A 119 -9.81 5.96 10.90
C THR A 119 -9.57 7.42 11.30
N SER A 120 -9.94 8.37 10.44
CA SER A 120 -9.82 9.80 10.73
C SER A 120 -10.76 10.26 11.84
N TYR A 121 -12.00 9.74 11.91
CA TYR A 121 -12.91 10.02 13.03
C TYR A 121 -12.39 9.47 14.36
N GLU A 122 -11.82 8.26 14.34
CA GLU A 122 -11.19 7.68 15.53
C GLU A 122 -9.97 8.53 15.97
N ALA A 123 -9.12 8.94 15.03
CA ALA A 123 -8.01 9.85 15.31
C ALA A 123 -8.48 11.18 15.92
N ALA A 124 -9.51 11.79 15.34
CA ALA A 124 -10.06 13.06 15.80
C ALA A 124 -10.66 12.95 17.21
N THR A 125 -11.35 11.84 17.50
CA THR A 125 -11.93 11.59 18.83
C THR A 125 -10.84 11.36 19.87
N ILE A 126 -9.78 10.60 19.55
CA ILE A 126 -8.61 10.43 20.42
C ILE A 126 -7.94 11.78 20.72
N ALA A 127 -7.70 12.60 19.69
CA ALA A 127 -7.09 13.91 19.86
C ALA A 127 -7.92 14.85 20.73
N ARG A 128 -9.25 14.84 20.55
CA ARG A 128 -10.20 15.64 21.34
C ARG A 128 -10.14 15.25 22.81
N HIS A 129 -10.17 13.96 23.13
CA HIS A 129 -10.08 13.46 24.51
C HIS A 129 -8.77 13.84 25.18
N TRP A 130 -7.63 13.68 24.50
CA TRP A 130 -6.35 14.13 25.04
C TRP A 130 -6.28 15.65 25.26
N ALA A 131 -6.88 16.43 24.36
CA ALA A 131 -6.96 17.89 24.52
C ALA A 131 -7.84 18.31 25.72
N ILE A 132 -8.98 17.64 25.93
CA ILE A 132 -9.86 17.83 27.09
C ILE A 132 -9.11 17.53 28.39
N GLU A 133 -8.44 16.38 28.46
CA GLU A 133 -7.70 15.98 29.66
C GLU A 133 -6.50 16.87 29.97
N LYS A 134 -5.92 17.51 28.94
CA LYS A 134 -4.89 18.55 29.08
C LYS A 134 -5.47 19.93 29.42
N LEU A 135 -6.80 20.08 29.49
CA LEU A 135 -7.50 21.34 29.74
C LEU A 135 -7.20 22.41 28.66
N THR A 136 -7.15 21.99 27.40
CA THR A 136 -7.01 22.92 26.26
C THR A 136 -8.35 23.57 25.95
N SER A 137 -8.42 24.90 25.82
CA SER A 137 -9.67 25.65 25.62
C SER A 137 -10.37 25.49 24.25
N HIS A 138 -9.91 24.59 23.39
CA HIS A 138 -10.29 24.47 21.97
C HIS A 138 -10.29 23.01 21.47
N GLU A 139 -10.81 22.08 22.26
CA GLU A 139 -10.88 20.65 21.96
C GLU A 139 -11.64 20.34 20.65
N ASP A 140 -12.71 21.08 20.35
CA ASP A 140 -13.50 20.91 19.13
C ASP A 140 -12.70 21.31 17.88
N ASP A 141 -11.85 22.33 17.98
CA ASP A 141 -10.96 22.73 16.90
C ASP A 141 -9.95 21.61 16.63
N ILE A 142 -9.40 21.01 17.70
CA ILE A 142 -8.48 19.88 17.60
C ILE A 142 -9.14 18.67 16.94
N PHE A 143 -10.41 18.40 17.21
CA PHE A 143 -11.15 17.35 16.52
C PHE A 143 -11.18 17.60 15.00
N TRP A 144 -11.64 18.77 14.55
CA TRP A 144 -11.76 19.07 13.12
C TRP A 144 -10.41 19.18 12.43
N ILE A 145 -9.41 19.79 13.07
CA ILE A 145 -8.04 19.85 12.57
C ILE A 145 -7.53 18.43 12.31
N THR A 146 -7.69 17.53 13.28
CA THR A 146 -7.23 16.14 13.19
C THR A 146 -7.96 15.36 12.10
N LEU A 147 -9.28 15.52 12.01
CA LEU A 147 -10.10 14.87 10.99
C LEU A 147 -9.62 15.27 9.58
N PHE A 148 -9.42 16.57 9.33
CA PHE A 148 -9.06 17.09 8.01
C PHE A 148 -7.59 16.91 7.64
N ARG A 149 -6.74 16.40 8.54
CA ARG A 149 -5.38 15.96 8.17
C ARG A 149 -5.40 14.87 7.10
N ASP A 150 -6.45 14.07 7.06
CA ASP A 150 -6.55 12.96 6.12
C ASP A 150 -7.31 13.33 4.83
N ALA A 151 -7.65 14.61 4.62
CA ALA A 151 -8.46 15.03 3.47
C ALA A 151 -7.88 14.59 2.12
N ALA A 152 -6.56 14.70 1.93
CA ALA A 152 -5.90 14.21 0.71
C ALA A 152 -5.83 12.67 0.67
N ARG A 153 -5.65 11.99 1.82
CA ARG A 153 -5.68 10.52 1.90
C ARG A 153 -7.03 9.96 1.47
N TRP A 154 -8.12 10.61 1.88
CA TRP A 154 -9.47 10.25 1.43
C TRP A 154 -9.58 10.30 -0.10
N LEU A 155 -9.11 11.38 -0.73
CA LEU A 155 -9.15 11.48 -2.20
C LEU A 155 -8.24 10.47 -2.89
N LEU A 156 -7.07 10.17 -2.31
CA LEU A 156 -6.18 9.14 -2.83
C LEU A 156 -6.83 7.75 -2.76
N TRP A 157 -7.52 7.40 -1.67
CA TRP A 157 -8.25 6.14 -1.59
C TRP A 157 -9.40 6.05 -2.59
N PHE A 158 -10.11 7.16 -2.81
CA PHE A 158 -11.25 7.21 -3.72
C PHE A 158 -10.83 7.22 -5.20
N TYR A 159 -9.85 8.04 -5.58
CA TYR A 159 -9.46 8.26 -6.99
C TYR A 159 -8.18 7.52 -7.43
N ALA A 160 -7.37 7.04 -6.49
CA ALA A 160 -6.08 6.41 -6.74
C ALA A 160 -5.88 5.12 -5.93
N TYR A 161 -6.96 4.33 -5.80
CA TYR A 161 -7.00 3.11 -5.00
C TYR A 161 -5.83 2.12 -5.26
N PRO A 162 -5.45 1.77 -6.50
CA PRO A 162 -4.33 0.85 -6.74
C PRO A 162 -3.01 1.37 -6.17
N THR A 163 -2.78 2.68 -6.25
CA THR A 163 -1.59 3.36 -5.72
C THR A 163 -1.55 3.27 -4.19
N MET A 164 -2.68 3.57 -3.52
CA MET A 164 -2.78 3.47 -2.06
C MET A 164 -2.65 2.03 -1.56
N MET A 165 -3.18 1.06 -2.30
CA MET A 165 -3.00 -0.36 -1.99
C MET A 165 -1.53 -0.78 -2.08
N SER A 166 -0.78 -0.29 -3.07
CA SER A 166 0.66 -0.53 -3.19
C SER A 166 1.43 0.02 -1.98
N ILE A 167 1.13 1.25 -1.55
CA ILE A 167 1.72 1.86 -0.34
C ILE A 167 1.38 1.01 0.89
N ARG A 168 0.10 0.65 1.07
CA ARG A 168 -0.35 -0.16 2.20
C ARG A 168 0.37 -1.51 2.24
N GLN A 169 0.53 -2.16 1.09
CA GLN A 169 1.22 -3.45 0.99
C GLN A 169 2.70 -3.33 1.37
N LYS A 170 3.40 -2.31 0.86
CA LYS A 170 4.81 -2.03 1.21
C LYS A 170 4.99 -1.81 2.71
N ILE A 171 4.11 -1.04 3.35
CA ILE A 171 4.16 -0.81 4.80
C ILE A 171 3.93 -2.12 5.57
N LYS A 172 2.94 -2.93 5.16
CA LYS A 172 2.73 -4.27 5.76
C LYS A 172 3.92 -5.21 5.57
N GLN A 173 4.73 -5.00 4.54
CA GLN A 173 5.97 -5.75 4.29
C GLN A 173 7.16 -5.25 5.14
N GLY A 174 6.95 -4.22 5.97
CA GLY A 174 7.96 -3.67 6.89
C GLY A 174 8.71 -2.46 6.35
N GLU A 175 8.33 -1.92 5.18
CA GLU A 175 8.89 -0.66 4.69
C GLU A 175 8.38 0.51 5.56
N LYS A 176 9.24 1.49 5.84
CA LYS A 176 8.82 2.70 6.57
C LYS A 176 7.79 3.46 5.71
N ALA A 177 6.74 3.98 6.34
CA ALA A 177 5.68 4.71 5.63
C ALA A 177 6.21 5.83 4.70
N SER A 178 7.26 6.54 5.11
CA SER A 178 7.90 7.55 4.27
C SER A 178 8.58 7.02 3.03
N GLN A 179 9.22 5.86 3.13
CA GLN A 179 9.85 5.21 1.99
C GLN A 179 8.80 4.64 1.04
N ALA A 180 7.74 4.02 1.58
CA ALA A 180 6.65 3.46 0.79
C ALA A 180 5.89 4.53 -0.01
N GLU A 181 5.63 5.69 0.60
CA GLU A 181 5.03 6.84 -0.07
C GLU A 181 5.98 7.41 -1.14
N LEU A 182 7.24 7.69 -0.82
CA LEU A 182 8.21 8.25 -1.78
C LEU A 182 8.44 7.32 -2.98
N SER A 183 8.56 6.02 -2.74
CA SER A 183 8.81 5.03 -3.80
C SER A 183 7.58 4.73 -4.67
N THR A 184 6.38 5.17 -4.27
CA THR A 184 5.14 4.92 -5.02
C THR A 184 4.56 6.18 -5.64
N LEU A 185 4.56 7.29 -4.89
CA LEU A 185 4.02 8.58 -5.31
C LEU A 185 5.09 9.53 -5.84
N GLY A 186 6.36 9.36 -5.46
CA GLY A 186 7.42 10.32 -5.72
C GLY A 186 7.40 11.55 -4.79
N CYS A 187 6.51 11.57 -3.79
CA CYS A 187 6.41 12.60 -2.77
C CYS A 187 5.80 12.01 -1.48
N ARG A 188 5.78 12.78 -0.39
CA ARG A 188 5.07 12.40 0.84
C ARG A 188 3.61 12.80 0.74
N ILE A 189 2.70 12.00 1.31
CA ILE A 189 1.27 12.36 1.34
C ILE A 189 1.07 13.60 2.21
N ASP A 190 1.81 13.73 3.31
CA ASP A 190 1.75 14.90 4.20
C ASP A 190 2.13 16.19 3.45
N GLU A 191 3.15 16.14 2.58
CA GLU A 191 3.57 17.25 1.71
C GLU A 191 2.49 17.59 0.68
N LEU A 192 1.97 16.57 -0.02
CA LEU A 192 0.87 16.73 -0.96
C LEU A 192 -0.37 17.35 -0.30
N THR A 193 -0.66 16.95 0.93
CA THR A 193 -1.80 17.46 1.72
C THR A 193 -1.66 18.94 2.00
N VAL A 194 -0.49 19.40 2.45
CA VAL A 194 -0.22 20.83 2.69
C VAL A 194 -0.48 21.67 1.44
N HIS A 195 0.05 21.25 0.29
CA HIS A 195 -0.14 21.99 -0.97
C HIS A 195 -1.59 21.97 -1.45
N LEU A 196 -2.32 20.86 -1.28
CA LEU A 196 -3.74 20.78 -1.61
C LEU A 196 -4.60 21.64 -0.68
N CYS A 197 -4.35 21.62 0.63
CA CYS A 197 -5.04 22.46 1.60
C CYS A 197 -4.85 23.95 1.31
N SER A 198 -3.63 24.37 0.97
CA SER A 198 -3.36 25.74 0.53
C SER A 198 -4.16 26.11 -0.72
N HIS A 199 -4.24 25.20 -1.71
CA HIS A 199 -5.03 25.43 -2.92
C HIS A 199 -6.54 25.50 -2.65
N TRP A 200 -7.05 24.63 -1.78
CA TRP A 200 -8.46 24.62 -1.41
C TRP A 200 -8.85 25.78 -0.48
N GLY A 201 -7.89 26.53 0.05
CA GLY A 201 -8.14 27.61 1.01
C GLY A 201 -8.57 27.07 2.37
N THR A 202 -8.03 25.92 2.79
CA THR A 202 -8.31 25.33 4.10
C THR A 202 -7.77 26.20 5.24
N PRO A 203 -8.43 26.25 6.42
CA PRO A 203 -7.93 27.01 7.55
C PRO A 203 -6.47 26.72 7.91
N GLN A 204 -5.74 27.77 8.26
CA GLN A 204 -4.29 27.72 8.47
C GLN A 204 -3.87 26.71 9.55
N LYS A 205 -4.68 26.52 10.59
CA LYS A 205 -4.42 25.53 11.65
C LYS A 205 -4.30 24.09 11.15
N VAL A 206 -5.06 23.73 10.11
CA VAL A 206 -4.93 22.39 9.48
C VAL A 206 -3.56 22.26 8.82
N ILE A 207 -3.11 23.30 8.11
CA ILE A 207 -1.79 23.34 7.46
C ILE A 207 -0.67 23.33 8.51
N GLU A 208 -0.77 24.17 9.55
CA GLU A 208 0.19 24.25 10.67
C GLU A 208 0.39 22.89 11.35
N SER A 209 -0.65 22.05 11.40
CA SER A 209 -0.57 20.71 11.99
C SER A 209 0.46 19.80 11.28
N PHE A 210 0.91 20.13 10.07
CA PHE A 210 1.95 19.40 9.33
C PHE A 210 3.35 20.01 9.44
N LEU A 211 3.46 21.26 9.89
CA LEU A 211 4.70 22.01 9.86
C LEU A 211 5.52 21.79 11.13
N THR A 212 6.80 21.47 10.98
CA THR A 212 7.72 21.24 12.11
C THR A 212 7.88 22.46 13.01
N LYS A 213 7.53 23.66 12.55
CA LYS A 213 7.44 24.84 13.44
C LYS A 213 6.47 24.61 14.61
N HIS A 214 5.35 23.92 14.36
CA HIS A 214 4.26 23.73 15.31
C HIS A 214 4.17 22.32 15.90
N ILE A 215 4.76 21.32 15.24
CA ILE A 215 4.80 19.93 15.71
C ILE A 215 6.25 19.42 15.81
N PRO A 216 6.55 18.45 16.70
CA PRO A 216 7.90 17.93 16.87
C PRO A 216 8.40 17.19 15.61
N ASN A 217 9.66 17.38 15.25
CA ASN A 217 10.36 16.54 14.29
C ASN A 217 10.75 15.18 14.92
N ALA A 218 11.34 14.27 14.13
CA ALA A 218 11.69 12.93 14.61
C ALA A 218 12.62 12.90 15.84
N LYS A 219 13.62 13.80 15.91
CA LYS A 219 14.54 13.90 17.05
C LYS A 219 13.84 14.48 18.28
N GLU A 220 13.04 15.53 18.08
CA GLU A 220 12.24 16.15 19.15
C GLU A 220 11.23 15.16 19.75
N MET A 221 10.55 14.35 18.91
CA MET A 221 9.66 13.29 19.40
C MET A 221 10.41 12.22 20.19
N GLN A 222 11.62 11.84 19.78
CA GLN A 222 12.44 10.89 20.53
C GLN A 222 12.82 11.44 21.90
N ALA A 223 13.22 12.71 21.97
CA ALA A 223 13.51 13.37 23.23
C ALA A 223 12.27 13.39 24.15
N LEU A 224 11.10 13.78 23.63
CA LEU A 224 9.84 13.77 24.38
C LEU A 224 9.45 12.36 24.86
N ALA A 225 9.60 11.34 24.01
CA ALA A 225 9.30 9.96 24.38
C ALA A 225 10.24 9.40 25.45
N HIS A 226 11.50 9.87 25.48
CA HIS A 226 12.48 9.44 26.48
C HIS A 226 12.15 9.92 27.89
N LEU A 227 11.49 11.08 28.00
CA LEU A 227 11.03 11.61 29.30
C LEU A 227 9.97 10.71 29.97
N ALA A 228 9.28 9.86 29.21
CA ALA A 228 8.28 8.90 29.70
C ALA A 228 8.76 7.45 29.53
N HIS A 229 10.04 7.16 29.78
CA HIS A 229 10.60 5.82 29.56
C HIS A 229 9.99 4.74 30.46
N HIS A 230 9.68 5.07 31.72
CA HIS A 230 9.09 4.17 32.70
C HIS A 230 7.55 4.29 32.70
N PRO A 231 6.79 3.23 32.33
CA PRO A 231 5.34 3.31 32.17
C PRO A 231 4.55 3.73 33.41
N ASP A 232 5.04 3.35 34.59
CA ASP A 232 4.36 3.54 35.88
C ASP A 232 4.73 4.86 36.58
N GLU A 233 5.71 5.58 36.05
CA GLU A 233 6.19 6.85 36.59
C GLU A 233 5.59 8.02 35.81
N LEU A 234 5.56 9.20 36.44
CA LEU A 234 5.24 10.43 35.73
C LEU A 234 6.41 10.83 34.82
N PRO A 235 6.14 11.36 33.62
CA PRO A 235 7.20 11.81 32.72
C PRO A 235 8.05 12.91 33.33
N GLY A 236 9.35 12.90 33.05
CA GLY A 236 10.26 13.98 33.42
C GLY A 236 9.96 15.30 32.70
N PHE A 237 10.54 16.39 33.20
CA PHE A 237 10.43 17.71 32.58
C PHE A 237 11.60 17.97 31.62
N THR A 238 11.35 18.82 30.62
CA THR A 238 12.39 19.28 29.69
C THR A 238 12.84 20.70 30.05
N GLU A 239 14.15 20.93 30.02
CA GLU A 239 14.74 22.28 30.13
C GLU A 239 14.87 22.96 28.75
N ASP A 240 14.73 22.20 27.66
CA ASP A 240 14.78 22.71 26.31
C ASP A 240 13.56 23.60 26.02
N LYS A 241 13.81 24.89 25.76
CA LYS A 241 12.77 25.91 25.46
C LYS A 241 11.90 25.51 24.28
N ARG A 242 12.47 24.90 23.25
CA ARG A 242 11.78 24.50 22.03
C ARG A 242 10.85 23.32 22.30
N LEU A 243 11.28 22.34 23.08
CA LEU A 243 10.41 21.23 23.53
C LEU A 243 9.27 21.74 24.43
N THR A 244 9.54 22.70 25.32
CA THR A 244 8.50 23.33 26.14
C THR A 244 7.43 24.04 25.30
N ILE A 245 7.82 24.76 24.24
CA ILE A 245 6.86 25.37 23.31
C ILE A 245 6.01 24.30 22.61
N LEU A 246 6.63 23.21 22.18
CA LEU A 246 5.94 22.11 21.50
C LEU A 246 4.95 21.37 22.40
N ILE A 247 5.33 21.10 23.65
CA ILE A 247 4.46 20.45 24.64
C ILE A 247 3.19 21.26 24.89
N ASN A 248 3.30 22.59 24.88
CA ASN A 248 2.16 23.48 25.10
C ASN A 248 1.35 23.77 23.81
N ASN A 249 1.78 23.28 22.65
CA ASN A 249 1.04 23.45 21.41
C ASN A 249 0.05 22.29 21.18
N PRO A 250 -1.26 22.53 21.18
CA PRO A 250 -2.25 21.45 21.11
C PRO A 250 -2.27 20.69 19.77
N LEU A 251 -1.63 21.21 18.72
CA LEU A 251 -1.46 20.50 17.44
C LEU A 251 -0.65 19.20 17.57
N ILE A 252 0.11 19.03 18.66
CA ILE A 252 0.81 17.77 18.95
C ILE A 252 -0.17 16.60 19.15
N PHE A 253 -1.35 16.85 19.74
CA PHE A 253 -2.39 15.83 19.90
C PHE A 253 -2.93 15.39 18.54
N SER A 254 -3.17 16.36 17.66
CA SER A 254 -3.64 16.09 16.30
C SER A 254 -2.66 15.22 15.52
N TYR A 255 -1.36 15.52 15.62
CA TYR A 255 -0.32 14.71 14.99
C TYR A 255 -0.25 13.31 15.59
N CYS A 256 -0.14 13.18 16.91
CA CYS A 256 0.05 11.90 17.58
C CYS A 256 -1.17 10.99 17.42
N ALA A 257 -2.38 11.53 17.55
CA ALA A 257 -3.61 10.75 17.43
C ALA A 257 -3.80 10.21 16.01
N ASN A 258 -3.46 11.02 14.99
CA ASN A 258 -3.42 10.55 13.61
C ASN A 258 -2.42 9.39 13.45
N LYS A 259 -1.20 9.50 13.99
CA LYS A 259 -0.23 8.38 13.94
C LYS A 259 -0.72 7.14 14.68
N VAL A 260 -1.30 7.29 15.87
CA VAL A 260 -1.86 6.19 16.66
C VAL A 260 -2.99 5.48 15.92
N ALA A 261 -3.99 6.22 15.45
CA ALA A 261 -5.14 5.63 14.76
C ALA A 261 -4.75 4.93 13.46
N HIS A 262 -3.85 5.52 12.65
CA HIS A 262 -3.36 4.91 11.42
C HIS A 262 -2.52 3.66 11.68
N GLU A 263 -1.63 3.70 12.67
CA GLU A 263 -0.82 2.54 13.06
C GLU A 263 -1.70 1.42 13.61
N ALA A 264 -2.64 1.71 14.51
CA ALA A 264 -3.58 0.72 15.03
C ALA A 264 -4.49 0.16 13.92
N SER A 265 -4.96 0.99 13.00
CA SER A 265 -5.80 0.55 11.86
C SER A 265 -5.05 -0.40 10.93
N LEU A 266 -3.73 -0.21 10.77
CA LEU A 266 -2.91 -0.98 9.84
C LEU A 266 -2.29 -2.22 10.47
N MET A 267 -1.75 -2.06 11.68
CA MET A 267 -0.88 -3.00 12.40
C MET A 267 -1.49 -3.51 13.71
N ARG A 268 -2.72 -3.08 14.05
CA ARG A 268 -3.46 -3.43 15.28
C ARG A 268 -2.86 -2.79 16.55
N TRP A 269 -3.60 -2.89 17.66
CA TRP A 269 -3.24 -2.29 18.95
C TRP A 269 -1.98 -2.90 19.60
N ASP A 270 -1.56 -4.09 19.18
CA ASP A 270 -0.33 -4.75 19.61
C ASP A 270 0.91 -4.33 18.79
N SER A 271 0.79 -3.32 17.93
CA SER A 271 1.94 -2.77 17.21
C SER A 271 3.01 -2.23 18.16
N LYS A 272 4.27 -2.59 17.86
CA LYS A 272 5.47 -2.12 18.58
C LYS A 272 5.73 -0.62 18.44
N ASN A 273 5.10 0.06 17.48
CA ASN A 273 5.27 1.48 17.26
C ASN A 273 4.34 2.34 18.14
N LEU A 274 3.21 1.80 18.59
CA LEU A 274 2.22 2.56 19.37
C LEU A 274 2.79 3.09 20.70
N PRO A 275 3.57 2.32 21.50
CA PRO A 275 4.18 2.82 22.73
C PRO A 275 5.06 4.06 22.54
N PHE A 276 5.64 4.26 21.36
CA PHE A 276 6.41 5.48 21.07
C PHE A 276 5.52 6.72 21.12
N PHE A 277 4.39 6.71 20.40
CA PHE A 277 3.48 7.86 20.35
C PHE A 277 2.79 8.10 21.69
N TYR A 278 2.41 7.04 22.41
CA TYR A 278 1.83 7.19 23.74
C TYR A 278 2.81 7.83 24.74
N ARG A 279 4.10 7.50 24.68
CA ARG A 279 5.11 8.16 25.52
C ARG A 279 5.26 9.64 25.21
N VAL A 280 5.22 10.04 23.93
CA VAL A 280 5.22 11.46 23.56
C VAL A 280 4.00 12.17 24.18
N VAL A 281 2.82 11.59 24.04
CA VAL A 281 1.58 12.18 24.56
C VAL A 281 1.55 12.19 26.09
N ALA A 282 2.07 11.14 26.75
CA ALA A 282 2.25 11.10 28.20
C ALA A 282 3.08 12.27 28.69
N THR A 283 4.23 12.54 28.06
CA THR A 283 5.07 13.70 28.35
C THR A 283 4.33 15.02 28.17
N VAL A 284 3.56 15.16 27.09
CA VAL A 284 2.77 16.38 26.81
C VAL A 284 1.70 16.62 27.88
N MET A 285 1.02 15.54 28.29
CA MET A 285 -0.06 15.59 29.27
C MET A 285 0.44 15.61 30.70
N HIS A 286 1.72 15.26 30.91
CA HIS A 286 2.32 14.93 32.20
C HIS A 286 1.46 13.92 32.98
N ARG A 287 1.13 12.81 32.31
CA ARG A 287 0.31 11.70 32.82
C ARG A 287 1.04 10.37 32.67
N ARG A 288 0.63 9.36 33.45
CA ARG A 288 1.19 8.01 33.34
C ARG A 288 0.82 7.40 31.99
N LEU A 289 1.67 6.51 31.48
CA LEU A 289 1.47 5.93 30.14
C LEU A 289 0.13 5.17 30.02
N GLY A 290 -0.24 4.44 31.08
CA GLY A 290 -1.49 3.68 31.13
C GLY A 290 -2.75 4.55 31.02
N GLU A 291 -2.73 5.77 31.57
CA GLU A 291 -3.85 6.71 31.50
C GLU A 291 -4.04 7.20 30.06
N VAL A 292 -2.96 7.59 29.39
CA VAL A 292 -3.02 8.03 27.97
C VAL A 292 -3.55 6.93 27.06
N ILE A 293 -3.13 5.68 27.28
CA ILE A 293 -3.62 4.52 26.53
C ILE A 293 -5.11 4.29 26.81
N HIS A 294 -5.51 4.33 28.08
CA HIS A 294 -6.91 4.19 28.49
C HIS A 294 -7.79 5.22 27.79
N THR A 295 -7.40 6.49 27.80
CA THR A 295 -8.11 7.59 27.12
C THR A 295 -8.23 7.33 25.62
N ALA A 296 -7.18 6.86 24.96
CA ALA A 296 -7.23 6.55 23.53
C ALA A 296 -8.20 5.41 23.20
N HIS A 297 -8.24 4.37 24.05
CA HIS A 297 -9.18 3.26 23.91
C HIS A 297 -10.62 3.71 24.16
N LEU A 298 -10.87 4.50 25.22
CA LEU A 298 -12.18 5.07 25.52
C LEU A 298 -12.67 5.94 24.36
N ALA A 299 -11.85 6.85 23.86
CA ALA A 299 -12.16 7.68 22.71
C ALA A 299 -12.48 6.85 21.46
N SER A 300 -11.83 5.71 21.28
CA SER A 300 -12.14 4.79 20.17
C SER A 300 -13.53 4.18 20.32
N THR A 301 -13.99 3.88 21.54
CA THR A 301 -15.37 3.38 21.79
C THR A 301 -16.43 4.44 21.50
N GLU A 302 -16.17 5.70 21.86
CA GLU A 302 -17.05 6.81 21.50
C GLU A 302 -17.11 6.99 19.98
N ALA A 303 -15.96 7.00 19.30
CA ALA A 303 -15.90 7.13 17.84
C ALA A 303 -16.66 6.00 17.12
N ALA A 304 -16.58 4.78 17.63
CA ALA A 304 -17.31 3.63 17.10
C ALA A 304 -18.82 3.75 17.33
N THR A 305 -19.26 4.47 18.36
CA THR A 305 -20.68 4.70 18.64
C THR A 305 -21.24 5.84 17.79
N LEU A 306 -20.50 6.95 17.67
CA LEU A 306 -20.97 8.16 17.02
C LEU A 306 -20.79 8.18 15.50
N TYR A 307 -19.72 7.57 14.98
CA TYR A 307 -19.28 7.80 13.59
C TYR A 307 -19.15 6.54 12.73
N ASN A 308 -19.75 5.41 13.13
CA ASN A 308 -19.59 4.16 12.39
C ASN A 308 -20.14 4.24 10.96
N ASN A 309 -19.22 4.25 9.99
CA ASN A 309 -19.55 4.34 8.57
C ASN A 309 -19.54 2.98 7.84
N GLY A 310 -19.34 1.86 8.55
CA GLY A 310 -19.37 0.50 7.97
C GLY A 310 -18.24 0.15 7.01
N GLY A 311 -17.20 0.99 6.92
CA GLY A 311 -16.06 0.78 6.00
C GLY A 311 -15.00 -0.19 6.51
N LYS A 312 -14.89 -0.36 7.84
CA LYS A 312 -13.96 -1.29 8.50
C LYS A 312 -14.52 -1.72 9.86
N ILE A 313 -13.93 -2.77 10.44
CA ILE A 313 -14.05 -3.06 11.88
C ILE A 313 -13.46 -1.87 12.63
N SER A 314 -14.22 -1.27 13.55
CA SER A 314 -13.76 -0.10 14.31
C SER A 314 -12.58 -0.45 15.21
N LEU A 315 -11.77 0.54 15.56
CA LEU A 315 -10.65 0.34 16.48
C LEU A 315 -11.13 -0.13 17.86
N ALA A 316 -12.32 0.29 18.31
CA ALA A 316 -12.93 -0.22 19.53
C ALA A 316 -13.20 -1.73 19.47
N GLN A 317 -13.77 -2.21 18.36
CA GLN A 317 -14.03 -3.64 18.19
C GLN A 317 -12.73 -4.46 18.13
N GLN A 318 -11.64 -3.89 17.62
CA GLN A 318 -10.33 -4.56 17.61
C GLN A 318 -9.77 -4.81 19.02
N LEU A 319 -10.19 -4.03 20.04
CA LEU A 319 -9.82 -4.27 21.44
C LEU A 319 -10.45 -5.54 22.01
N LEU A 320 -11.53 -6.02 21.39
CA LEU A 320 -12.22 -7.25 21.78
C LEU A 320 -11.62 -8.51 21.15
N ASP A 321 -10.54 -8.41 20.36
CA ASP A 321 -9.90 -9.60 19.79
C ASP A 321 -9.26 -10.43 20.91
N PRO A 322 -9.66 -11.70 21.09
CA PRO A 322 -9.14 -12.56 22.16
C PRO A 322 -7.64 -12.86 22.03
N ASN A 323 -7.04 -12.65 20.86
CA ASN A 323 -5.60 -12.84 20.63
C ASN A 323 -4.78 -11.57 20.87
N LEU A 324 -5.43 -10.42 21.12
CA LEU A 324 -4.72 -9.17 21.35
C LEU A 324 -3.79 -9.29 22.57
N PHE A 325 -2.53 -8.85 22.43
CA PHE A 325 -1.48 -8.94 23.45
C PHE A 325 -1.09 -10.34 23.94
N THR A 326 -1.66 -11.42 23.37
CA THR A 326 -1.34 -12.79 23.81
C THR A 326 0.00 -13.32 23.25
N GLY A 327 0.69 -12.55 22.41
CA GLY A 327 1.92 -12.97 21.72
C GLY A 327 1.72 -14.08 20.68
N LYS A 328 0.62 -14.83 20.78
CA LYS A 328 0.06 -15.69 19.75
C LYS A 328 -0.58 -14.78 18.72
N ASN A 329 0.24 -14.23 17.84
CA ASN A 329 -0.25 -13.80 16.54
C ASN A 329 -1.05 -14.98 15.99
N THR A 330 -2.38 -14.85 15.95
CA THR A 330 -3.21 -15.70 15.10
C THR A 330 -2.49 -15.73 13.77
N PRO A 331 -2.16 -16.89 13.20
CA PRO A 331 -1.56 -16.94 11.89
C PRO A 331 -2.65 -16.48 10.90
N ASN A 332 -2.88 -15.18 10.80
CA ASN A 332 -3.02 -14.57 9.50
C ASN A 332 -1.80 -15.07 8.77
N GLN A 333 -2.06 -16.03 7.88
CA GLN A 333 -1.10 -16.75 7.08
C GLN A 333 0.08 -15.82 6.87
N LYS A 334 1.20 -16.12 7.53
CA LYS A 334 2.48 -15.81 6.92
C LYS A 334 2.47 -16.63 5.63
N THR A 335 1.77 -16.16 4.60
CA THR A 335 2.41 -16.08 3.31
C THR A 335 3.68 -15.30 3.62
N LYS A 336 4.75 -16.03 3.97
CA LYS A 336 6.11 -15.65 3.62
C LYS A 336 5.93 -14.92 2.31
N VAL A 337 6.25 -13.63 2.26
CA VAL A 337 6.30 -12.91 1.01
C VAL A 337 7.28 -13.71 0.17
N THR A 338 6.74 -14.63 -0.61
CA THR A 338 7.50 -15.48 -1.51
C THR A 338 7.95 -14.48 -2.53
N LEU A 339 9.20 -14.04 -2.37
CA LEU A 339 10.00 -13.45 -3.44
C LEU A 339 9.52 -14.10 -4.73
N SER A 340 9.12 -13.30 -5.73
CA SER A 340 8.72 -13.86 -7.02
C SER A 340 9.80 -14.86 -7.44
N PRO A 341 9.46 -16.02 -8.03
CA PRO A 341 10.44 -17.08 -8.25
C PRO A 341 11.73 -16.60 -8.94
N ILE A 342 11.60 -15.63 -9.85
CA ILE A 342 12.71 -14.98 -10.57
C ILE A 342 13.57 -14.10 -9.64
N SER A 343 12.96 -13.34 -8.71
CA SER A 343 13.70 -12.56 -7.71
C SER A 343 14.40 -13.45 -6.68
N ALA A 344 13.81 -14.59 -6.32
CA ALA A 344 14.43 -15.60 -5.48
C ALA A 344 15.65 -16.23 -6.18
N LEU A 345 15.54 -16.54 -7.48
CA LEU A 345 16.65 -17.02 -8.31
C LEU A 345 17.79 -15.99 -8.37
N LYS A 346 17.48 -14.73 -8.66
CA LYS A 346 18.49 -13.65 -8.72
C LYS A 346 19.26 -13.53 -7.40
N LYS A 347 18.54 -13.56 -6.26
CA LYS A 347 19.14 -13.52 -4.93
C LYS A 347 20.01 -14.75 -4.63
N ALA A 348 19.55 -15.95 -5.01
CA ALA A 348 20.30 -17.18 -4.80
C ALA A 348 21.61 -17.22 -5.62
N LEU A 349 21.59 -16.66 -6.83
CA LEU A 349 22.77 -16.55 -7.69
C LEU A 349 23.75 -15.45 -7.23
N SER A 350 23.28 -14.39 -6.56
CA SER A 350 24.16 -13.33 -6.04
C SER A 350 24.79 -13.65 -4.68
N GLN A 351 24.19 -14.56 -3.89
CA GLN A 351 24.65 -14.89 -2.54
C GLN A 351 25.69 -16.02 -2.49
N LYS A 352 25.75 -16.85 -3.53
CA LYS A 352 26.72 -17.95 -3.63
C LYS A 352 27.80 -17.54 -4.63
N GLY A 353 29.06 -17.53 -4.20
CA GLY A 353 30.22 -17.44 -5.10
C GLY A 353 30.25 -18.61 -6.09
N ASP A 354 31.28 -18.62 -6.96
CA ASP A 354 31.42 -19.43 -8.18
C ASP A 354 30.55 -20.71 -8.22
N ILE A 355 29.40 -20.61 -8.89
CA ILE A 355 28.35 -21.64 -8.92
C ILE A 355 28.55 -22.53 -10.14
N ASP A 356 28.72 -23.84 -9.93
CA ASP A 356 28.84 -24.83 -11.01
C ASP A 356 27.55 -24.93 -11.87
N THR A 357 27.70 -25.33 -13.13
CA THR A 357 26.63 -25.51 -14.12
C THR A 357 25.49 -26.40 -13.60
N LYS A 358 25.80 -27.46 -12.83
CA LYS A 358 24.77 -28.34 -12.26
C LYS A 358 23.92 -27.65 -11.21
N GLN A 359 24.49 -26.75 -10.42
CA GLN A 359 23.74 -26.00 -9.42
C GLN A 359 22.89 -24.90 -10.07
N LYS A 360 23.42 -24.19 -11.08
CA LYS A 360 22.67 -23.21 -11.89
C LYS A 360 21.45 -23.85 -12.56
N ALA A 361 21.64 -25.01 -13.18
CA ALA A 361 20.57 -25.77 -13.83
C ALA A 361 19.48 -26.23 -12.85
N ASN A 362 19.86 -26.69 -11.65
CA ASN A 362 18.89 -27.10 -10.62
C ASN A 362 18.04 -25.90 -10.14
N LEU A 363 18.67 -24.75 -9.87
CA LEU A 363 17.97 -23.53 -9.48
C LEU A 363 17.04 -23.02 -10.59
N ALA A 364 17.48 -23.10 -11.84
CA ALA A 364 16.66 -22.76 -13.00
C ALA A 364 15.43 -23.68 -13.10
N LEU A 365 15.59 -25.00 -12.97
CA LEU A 365 14.46 -25.94 -13.02
C LEU A 365 13.44 -25.68 -11.91
N LYS A 366 13.90 -25.46 -10.67
CA LYS A 366 13.02 -25.11 -9.54
C LYS A 366 12.25 -23.81 -9.81
N THR A 367 12.91 -22.84 -10.42
CA THR A 367 12.28 -21.56 -10.78
C THR A 367 11.28 -21.72 -11.92
N ILE A 368 11.58 -22.55 -12.93
CA ILE A 368 10.67 -22.85 -14.05
C ILE A 368 9.38 -23.48 -13.53
N LYS A 369 9.46 -24.49 -12.65
CA LYS A 369 8.26 -25.12 -12.05
C LYS A 369 7.36 -24.14 -11.30
N GLN A 370 7.94 -23.07 -10.74
CA GLN A 370 7.20 -22.07 -9.97
C GLN A 370 6.74 -20.87 -10.83
N ALA A 371 7.50 -20.49 -11.85
CA ALA A 371 7.26 -19.30 -12.68
C ALA A 371 6.48 -19.60 -13.97
N ILE A 372 6.47 -20.87 -14.41
CA ILE A 372 5.86 -21.35 -15.64
C ILE A 372 5.06 -22.63 -15.31
N PRO A 373 3.90 -22.51 -14.62
CA PRO A 373 3.10 -23.67 -14.22
C PRO A 373 2.55 -24.45 -15.42
N ASN A 374 2.44 -23.81 -16.60
CA ASN A 374 1.98 -24.44 -17.83
C ASN A 374 3.01 -25.41 -18.45
N ALA A 375 4.27 -25.40 -17.99
CA ALA A 375 5.29 -26.36 -18.45
C ALA A 375 5.07 -27.72 -17.76
N GLN A 376 4.25 -28.58 -18.39
CA GLN A 376 3.91 -29.90 -17.88
C GLN A 376 5.14 -30.79 -17.78
N HIS A 377 5.99 -30.75 -18.82
CA HIS A 377 7.20 -31.53 -18.88
C HIS A 377 8.42 -30.64 -19.15
N SER A 378 9.56 -30.97 -18.53
CA SER A 378 10.79 -30.20 -18.72
C SER A 378 12.04 -31.05 -18.62
N ILE A 379 13.04 -30.80 -19.46
CA ILE A 379 14.37 -31.40 -19.39
C ILE A 379 15.41 -30.28 -19.50
N ILE A 380 16.48 -30.37 -18.70
CA ILE A 380 17.67 -29.53 -18.85
C ILE A 380 18.84 -30.43 -19.23
N PHE A 381 19.47 -30.15 -20.37
CA PHE A 381 20.64 -30.87 -20.85
C PHE A 381 21.92 -30.07 -20.59
N LYS A 382 23.01 -30.81 -20.32
CA LYS A 382 24.38 -30.32 -20.36
C LYS A 382 24.97 -30.66 -21.72
N HIS A 383 25.54 -29.66 -22.37
CA HIS A 383 26.42 -29.87 -23.51
C HIS A 383 27.86 -29.51 -23.12
N SER A 384 28.76 -30.49 -23.23
CA SER A 384 30.20 -30.34 -22.99
C SER A 384 30.94 -31.37 -23.86
N ASN A 385 32.08 -30.97 -24.44
CA ASN A 385 32.92 -31.83 -25.28
C ASN A 385 32.14 -32.59 -26.38
N ASN A 386 31.27 -31.87 -27.12
CA ASN A 386 30.39 -32.41 -28.17
C ASN A 386 29.44 -33.54 -27.73
N LYS A 387 29.19 -33.68 -26.42
CA LYS A 387 28.21 -34.64 -25.87
C LYS A 387 27.08 -33.89 -25.19
N VAL A 388 25.84 -34.27 -25.53
CA VAL A 388 24.61 -33.81 -24.86
C VAL A 388 24.18 -34.87 -23.86
N SER A 389 23.92 -34.48 -22.62
CA SER A 389 23.41 -35.37 -21.59
C SER A 389 22.33 -34.71 -20.73
N PRO A 390 21.23 -35.40 -20.38
CA PRO A 390 20.20 -34.85 -19.51
C PRO A 390 20.73 -34.71 -18.08
N MET A 391 20.58 -33.52 -17.49
CA MET A 391 21.00 -33.21 -16.11
C MET A 391 19.86 -33.32 -15.11
N PHE A 392 18.70 -32.76 -15.48
CA PHE A 392 17.51 -32.69 -14.64
C PHE A 392 16.27 -32.81 -15.52
N GLN A 393 15.23 -33.43 -14.97
CA GLN A 393 13.95 -33.57 -15.66
C GLN A 393 12.78 -33.35 -14.69
N SER A 394 11.63 -33.01 -15.24
CA SER A 394 10.35 -32.94 -14.56
C SER A 394 9.24 -33.46 -15.45
N GLY A 395 8.37 -34.30 -14.90
CA GLY A 395 7.16 -34.81 -15.57
C GLY A 395 7.41 -36.04 -16.47
N TYR A 396 8.64 -36.32 -16.87
CA TYR A 396 8.94 -37.46 -17.74
C TYR A 396 9.35 -38.71 -16.95
N ASN A 397 9.13 -39.89 -17.53
CA ASN A 397 9.68 -41.15 -17.00
C ASN A 397 11.19 -41.20 -17.26
N ILE A 398 11.95 -41.47 -16.19
CA ILE A 398 13.42 -41.51 -16.20
C ILE A 398 13.95 -42.62 -17.12
N GLU A 399 13.27 -43.77 -17.18
CA GLU A 399 13.72 -44.91 -17.96
C GLU A 399 13.64 -44.63 -19.46
N ILE A 400 12.57 -43.96 -19.91
CA ILE A 400 12.37 -43.53 -21.31
C ILE A 400 13.45 -42.50 -21.71
N ILE A 401 13.72 -41.51 -20.85
CA ILE A 401 14.76 -40.50 -21.13
C ILE A 401 16.15 -41.15 -21.23
N LYS A 402 16.45 -42.15 -20.40
CA LYS A 402 17.75 -42.85 -20.41
C LYS A 402 17.92 -43.75 -21.62
N ALA A 403 16.84 -44.28 -22.19
CA ALA A 403 16.86 -45.11 -23.38
C ALA A 403 17.19 -44.33 -24.66
N ILE A 404 16.94 -43.01 -24.67
CA ILE A 404 17.21 -42.15 -25.82
C ILE A 404 18.71 -41.83 -25.91
N LEU A 405 19.29 -42.02 -27.10
CA LEU A 405 20.69 -41.69 -27.40
C LEU A 405 20.87 -40.19 -27.71
N TRP A 406 20.81 -39.35 -26.68
CA TRP A 406 20.90 -37.87 -26.81
C TRP A 406 22.16 -37.34 -27.48
N SER A 407 23.25 -38.11 -27.51
CA SER A 407 24.51 -37.74 -28.14
C SER A 407 24.62 -38.13 -29.62
N SER A 408 23.56 -38.67 -30.23
CA SER A 408 23.54 -38.91 -31.68
C SER A 408 23.52 -37.59 -32.45
N GLN A 409 24.02 -37.59 -33.70
CA GLN A 409 24.04 -36.38 -34.53
C GLN A 409 22.63 -35.85 -34.76
N SER A 410 22.34 -34.64 -34.26
CA SER A 410 21.08 -33.93 -34.44
C SER A 410 21.37 -32.47 -34.80
N SER A 411 20.80 -32.02 -35.91
CA SER A 411 20.97 -30.65 -36.41
C SER A 411 20.46 -29.60 -35.41
N VAL A 412 19.47 -29.98 -34.58
CA VAL A 412 18.83 -29.16 -33.55
C VAL A 412 19.78 -28.90 -32.39
N PHE A 413 20.35 -29.96 -31.81
CA PHE A 413 21.29 -29.84 -30.70
C PHE A 413 22.59 -29.16 -31.12
N GLU A 414 23.04 -29.36 -32.36
CA GLU A 414 24.20 -28.65 -32.92
C GLU A 414 23.95 -27.14 -33.07
N LYS A 415 22.74 -26.71 -33.46
CA LYS A 415 22.38 -25.28 -33.52
C LYS A 415 22.27 -24.68 -32.11
N LEU A 416 21.67 -25.39 -31.17
CA LEU A 416 21.47 -24.95 -29.79
C LEU A 416 22.79 -24.86 -29.01
N SER A 417 23.79 -25.68 -29.35
CA SER A 417 25.10 -25.70 -28.69
C SER A 417 26.05 -24.59 -29.16
N LYS A 418 25.84 -24.01 -30.35
CA LYS A 418 26.71 -22.98 -30.94
C LYS A 418 26.43 -21.56 -30.42
N LYS A 419 25.17 -21.20 -30.16
CA LYS A 419 24.80 -19.85 -29.73
C LYS A 419 23.59 -19.86 -28.80
N ARG A 420 23.51 -18.82 -27.96
CA ARG A 420 22.31 -18.53 -27.15
C ARG A 420 21.11 -18.35 -28.08
N SER A 421 20.05 -19.11 -27.83
CA SER A 421 18.82 -19.05 -28.62
C SER A 421 17.60 -19.37 -27.75
N ALA A 422 16.42 -18.94 -28.18
CA ALA A 422 15.16 -19.27 -27.54
C ALA A 422 14.06 -19.27 -28.61
N SER A 423 13.44 -20.42 -28.83
CA SER A 423 12.45 -20.63 -29.88
C SER A 423 11.22 -21.32 -29.30
N HIS A 424 10.05 -20.82 -29.68
CA HIS A 424 8.76 -21.46 -29.41
C HIS A 424 8.30 -22.14 -30.70
N LEU A 425 7.98 -23.42 -30.61
CA LEU A 425 7.69 -24.34 -31.70
C LEU A 425 6.34 -24.99 -31.47
N SER A 426 5.49 -24.98 -32.51
CA SER A 426 4.15 -25.57 -32.53
C SER A 426 3.72 -25.81 -33.97
N GLY A 427 2.80 -26.77 -34.18
CA GLY A 427 2.29 -27.14 -35.51
C GLY A 427 3.39 -27.58 -36.49
N GLN A 428 3.31 -27.16 -37.75
CA GLN A 428 4.25 -27.56 -38.82
C GLN A 428 5.74 -27.30 -38.49
N LYS A 429 6.03 -26.31 -37.63
CA LYS A 429 7.41 -26.03 -37.19
C LYS A 429 7.94 -27.07 -36.21
N LEU A 430 7.06 -27.65 -35.39
CA LEU A 430 7.40 -28.76 -34.51
C LEU A 430 7.57 -30.05 -35.30
N ASP A 431 6.65 -30.35 -36.23
CA ASP A 431 6.70 -31.56 -37.06
C ASP A 431 8.00 -31.68 -37.88
N ASN A 432 8.47 -30.55 -38.43
CA ASN A 432 9.74 -30.51 -39.13
C ASN A 432 10.95 -30.69 -38.21
N LEU A 433 10.84 -30.25 -36.94
CA LEU A 433 11.91 -30.38 -35.96
C LEU A 433 12.01 -31.80 -35.40
N LEU A 434 10.87 -32.50 -35.24
CA LEU A 434 10.85 -33.89 -34.76
C LEU A 434 11.64 -34.84 -35.67
N LYS A 435 11.68 -34.58 -36.98
CA LYS A 435 12.47 -35.36 -37.97
C LYS A 435 13.98 -35.25 -37.77
N ASP A 436 14.44 -34.17 -37.14
CA ASP A 436 15.85 -33.86 -36.92
C ASP A 436 16.33 -34.22 -35.49
N LEU A 437 15.46 -34.83 -34.67
CA LEU A 437 15.79 -35.26 -33.31
C LEU A 437 16.52 -36.61 -33.27
N PRO A 438 17.26 -36.90 -32.18
CA PRO A 438 17.84 -38.21 -31.93
C PRO A 438 16.84 -39.36 -32.08
N HIS A 439 17.30 -40.51 -32.57
CA HIS A 439 16.48 -41.72 -32.74
C HIS A 439 15.74 -42.04 -31.43
N THR A 440 14.43 -42.32 -31.49
CA THR A 440 13.48 -42.55 -30.36
C THR A 440 13.09 -41.33 -29.49
N ALA A 441 13.57 -40.12 -29.80
CA ALA A 441 13.18 -38.90 -29.06
C ALA A 441 11.79 -38.34 -29.42
N ASP A 442 11.17 -38.85 -30.48
CA ASP A 442 9.78 -38.61 -30.87
C ASP A 442 8.79 -39.21 -29.85
N GLN A 443 9.17 -40.26 -29.13
CA GLN A 443 8.32 -40.93 -28.14
C GLN A 443 7.94 -40.07 -26.93
N ILE A 444 8.69 -39.00 -26.68
CA ILE A 444 8.45 -38.13 -25.52
C ILE A 444 7.60 -36.90 -25.87
N ILE A 445 7.23 -36.67 -27.14
CA ILE A 445 6.55 -35.45 -27.59
C ILE A 445 5.45 -35.75 -28.59
N ASP A 446 4.27 -35.21 -28.29
CA ASP A 446 3.12 -35.27 -29.20
C ASP A 446 3.24 -34.17 -30.28
N THR A 447 2.83 -34.50 -31.50
CA THR A 447 2.69 -33.57 -32.63
C THR A 447 1.81 -32.35 -32.31
N ASN A 448 0.84 -32.50 -31.40
CA ASN A 448 -0.05 -31.42 -30.99
C ASN A 448 0.47 -30.59 -29.81
N SER A 449 1.66 -30.88 -29.30
CA SER A 449 2.25 -30.17 -28.17
C SER A 449 2.89 -28.84 -28.57
N HIS A 450 3.09 -27.97 -27.59
CA HIS A 450 3.92 -26.78 -27.71
C HIS A 450 5.27 -27.02 -27.05
N LEU A 451 6.35 -26.69 -27.77
CA LEU A 451 7.72 -26.88 -27.31
C LEU A 451 8.46 -25.54 -27.26
N ILE A 452 9.07 -25.22 -26.13
CA ILE A 452 10.05 -24.14 -26.04
C ILE A 452 11.45 -24.74 -25.85
N LEU A 453 12.34 -24.43 -26.79
CA LEU A 453 13.76 -24.74 -26.70
C LEU A 453 14.54 -23.45 -26.43
N ALA A 454 15.39 -23.46 -25.41
CA ALA A 454 16.31 -22.36 -25.14
C ALA A 454 17.71 -22.87 -24.80
N SER A 455 18.74 -22.13 -25.14
CA SER A 455 20.12 -22.48 -24.81
C SER A 455 20.88 -21.29 -24.24
N THR A 456 21.80 -21.53 -23.32
CA THR A 456 22.69 -20.49 -22.77
C THR A 456 24.00 -21.07 -22.25
N GLN A 457 25.05 -20.27 -22.29
CA GLN A 457 26.36 -20.64 -21.78
C GLN A 457 26.37 -20.48 -20.26
N THR A 458 26.75 -21.53 -19.51
CA THR A 458 26.78 -21.50 -18.04
C THR A 458 28.19 -21.39 -17.47
N SER A 459 29.20 -21.77 -18.26
CA SER A 459 30.63 -21.60 -18.00
C SER A 459 31.42 -21.53 -19.32
N LYS A 460 32.74 -21.31 -19.27
CA LYS A 460 33.60 -21.17 -20.48
C LYS A 460 33.44 -22.32 -21.48
N ASN A 461 33.26 -23.56 -21.01
CA ASN A 461 33.24 -24.76 -21.85
C ASN A 461 31.90 -25.54 -21.78
N GLU A 462 30.86 -24.98 -21.16
CA GLU A 462 29.59 -25.70 -20.94
C GLU A 462 28.37 -24.85 -21.30
N MET A 463 27.41 -25.52 -21.95
CA MET A 463 26.13 -24.96 -22.35
C MET A 463 24.99 -25.73 -21.67
N ALA A 464 23.97 -25.00 -21.21
CA ALA A 464 22.72 -25.58 -20.74
C ALA A 464 21.63 -25.40 -21.81
N ILE A 465 20.92 -26.48 -22.12
CA ILE A 465 19.80 -26.50 -23.07
C ILE A 465 18.52 -26.83 -22.32
N PHE A 466 17.50 -26.00 -22.47
CA PHE A 466 16.21 -26.06 -21.83
C PHE A 466 15.18 -26.59 -22.81
N TRP A 467 14.48 -27.63 -22.38
CA TRP A 467 13.39 -28.29 -23.08
C TRP A 467 12.13 -28.14 -22.24
N LEU A 468 11.15 -27.35 -22.68
CA LEU A 468 9.87 -27.20 -21.98
C LEU A 468 8.74 -27.60 -22.92
N GLU A 469 7.97 -28.60 -22.53
CA GLU A 469 6.85 -29.11 -23.31
C GLU A 469 5.55 -28.98 -22.52
N THR A 470 4.47 -28.80 -23.26
CA THR A 470 3.12 -28.78 -22.73
C THR A 470 2.11 -29.10 -23.82
N ARG A 471 1.00 -29.72 -23.43
CA ARG A 471 -0.15 -29.93 -24.31
C ARG A 471 -1.08 -28.71 -24.37
N THR A 472 -0.87 -27.72 -23.50
CA THR A 472 -1.64 -26.46 -23.45
C THR A 472 -0.78 -25.31 -23.94
N GLU A 473 -1.24 -24.45 -24.84
CA GLU A 473 -0.42 -23.37 -25.42
C GLU A 473 0.37 -22.54 -24.39
N PHE A 474 1.66 -22.30 -24.67
CA PHE A 474 2.47 -21.34 -23.91
C PHE A 474 2.11 -19.90 -24.28
N ASN A 475 1.87 -19.06 -23.27
CA ASN A 475 1.58 -17.65 -23.50
C ASN A 475 2.86 -16.78 -23.56
N GLU A 476 2.71 -15.53 -24.01
CA GLU A 476 3.77 -14.50 -24.06
C GLU A 476 4.55 -14.33 -22.73
N LYS A 477 3.86 -14.50 -21.60
CA LYS A 477 4.45 -14.35 -20.26
C LYS A 477 5.34 -15.53 -19.90
N ASP A 478 4.93 -16.75 -20.24
CA ASP A 478 5.70 -17.99 -20.04
C ASP A 478 7.02 -17.92 -20.81
N TYR A 479 6.98 -17.49 -22.08
CA TYR A 479 8.15 -17.30 -22.90
C TYR A 479 9.09 -16.20 -22.38
N LYS A 480 8.55 -15.07 -21.91
CA LYS A 480 9.34 -13.99 -21.26
C LYS A 480 9.99 -14.46 -19.95
N ASN A 481 9.27 -15.21 -19.13
CA ASN A 481 9.80 -15.77 -17.88
C ASN A 481 10.96 -16.72 -18.14
N LEU A 482 10.85 -17.62 -19.14
CA LEU A 482 11.95 -18.52 -19.49
C LEU A 482 13.18 -17.74 -19.97
N LYS A 483 13.00 -16.74 -20.85
CA LYS A 483 14.11 -15.88 -21.30
C LYS A 483 14.84 -15.21 -20.15
N GLN A 484 14.10 -14.71 -19.16
CA GLN A 484 14.67 -14.10 -17.97
C GLN A 484 15.45 -15.12 -17.12
N ILE A 485 14.90 -16.30 -16.87
CA ILE A 485 15.58 -17.37 -16.12
C ILE A 485 16.88 -17.77 -16.81
N VAL A 486 16.83 -18.02 -18.12
CA VAL A 486 17.98 -18.38 -18.96
C VAL A 486 19.04 -17.26 -18.99
N SER A 487 18.61 -16.00 -18.93
CA SER A 487 19.52 -14.85 -18.85
C SER A 487 20.19 -14.68 -17.50
N LEU A 488 19.54 -15.08 -16.41
CA LEU A 488 20.08 -14.90 -15.07
C LEU A 488 21.20 -15.91 -14.77
N ILE A 489 21.11 -17.10 -15.35
CA ILE A 489 22.11 -18.16 -15.17
C ILE A 489 23.23 -18.12 -16.22
N SER A 490 23.12 -17.27 -17.24
CA SER A 490 24.12 -17.17 -18.30
C SER A 490 25.43 -16.65 -17.73
N HIS A 491 26.54 -17.25 -18.12
CA HIS A 491 27.86 -16.72 -17.88
C HIS A 491 28.03 -15.43 -18.68
N SER A 492 28.16 -14.30 -17.99
CA SER A 492 28.59 -13.06 -18.61
C SER A 492 30.07 -13.18 -18.90
N THR A 493 30.45 -13.35 -20.18
CA THR A 493 31.79 -12.95 -20.60
C THR A 493 31.93 -11.44 -20.39
N PRO A 494 33.05 -10.95 -19.85
CA PRO A 494 33.33 -9.51 -19.84
C PRO A 494 33.33 -8.93 -21.26
#